data_AF-G4XF97-F1
#
_entry.id   AF-G4XF97-F1
#
_cell.length_a   1.000
_cell.length_b   1.000
_cell.length_c   1.000
_cell.angle_alpha   90.00
_cell.angle_beta   90.00
_cell.angle_gamma   90.00
#
_symmetry.space_group_name_H-M   'P 1'
#
loop_
_entity.id
_entity.type
_entity.pdbx_description
1 polymer ?
#
loop_
_entity_poly.entity_id
_entity_poly.type
_entity_poly.pdbx_seq_one_letter_code
_entity_poly.pdbx_strand_id
1 'polypeptide(L)'
;RGMRICRSDAGNAKSFTCTYHGWAYDIAGTLVNVSYEKEAFYDQKEGDCGFDKADWGPLQARVETYKGLIFANWDAQAPDLKTYLSDAMPYMDTMLDRTEAGTTVVGGMQKWIIPCNWKFAAEQFCSDMYHAGTMSHVSGVLAGLPPEMDLSQVQLPTTGAQFRAAWGGHGSG
;
A
#
# COMPACT_ATOMS: atom_id res chain seq x y z
N ARG A 1 24.87 7.36 -1.51
CA ARG A 1 25.36 6.04 -0.99
C ARG A 1 24.23 5.18 -0.37
N GLY A 2 22.98 5.30 -0.82
CA GLY A 2 21.90 4.35 -0.46
C GLY A 2 21.41 4.34 1.00
N MET A 3 21.84 5.27 1.87
CA MET A 3 21.31 5.34 3.24
C MET A 3 19.80 5.69 3.23
N ARG A 4 19.04 5.04 4.10
CA ARG A 4 17.60 5.31 4.29
C ARG A 4 17.40 6.76 4.74
N ILE A 5 16.60 7.51 3.98
CA ILE A 5 16.37 8.95 4.20
C ILE A 5 15.37 9.17 5.35
N CYS A 6 14.15 8.62 5.25
CA CYS A 6 13.17 8.66 6.33
C CYS A 6 13.25 7.38 7.18
N ARG A 7 13.45 7.54 8.49
CA ARG A 7 13.63 6.44 9.45
C ARG A 7 12.49 6.30 10.46
N SER A 8 11.47 7.15 10.36
CA SER A 8 10.29 7.15 11.22
C SER A 8 9.11 6.51 10.48
N ASP A 9 8.21 5.87 11.23
CA ASP A 9 7.03 5.20 10.66
C ASP A 9 5.98 6.18 10.10
N ALA A 10 5.78 7.32 10.78
CA ALA A 10 4.87 8.39 10.37
C ALA A 10 5.26 9.70 11.07
N GLY A 11 4.80 10.84 10.56
CA GLY A 11 5.01 12.15 11.16
C GLY A 11 4.69 13.30 10.21
N ASN A 12 5.10 14.51 10.61
CA ASN A 12 5.08 15.70 9.76
C ASN A 12 6.52 16.19 9.56
N ALA A 13 6.88 16.56 8.34
CA ALA A 13 8.23 16.99 7.99
C ALA A 13 8.19 18.18 7.04
N LYS A 14 9.18 19.07 7.15
CA LYS A 14 9.44 20.13 6.16
C LYS A 14 10.54 19.72 5.17
N SER A 15 11.35 18.74 5.55
CA SER A 15 12.44 18.17 4.76
C SER A 15 12.79 16.78 5.28
N PHE A 16 13.49 16.01 4.46
CA PHE A 16 14.06 14.72 4.82
C PHE A 16 15.58 14.75 4.65
N THR A 17 16.33 14.51 5.71
CA THR A 17 17.80 14.61 5.68
C THR A 17 18.45 13.25 5.84
N CYS A 18 19.27 12.86 4.87
CA CYS A 18 20.09 11.66 4.93
C CYS A 18 21.13 11.79 6.05
N THR A 19 21.03 10.95 7.07
CA THR A 19 21.90 11.02 8.26
C THR A 19 23.35 10.58 8.02
N TYR A 20 23.70 10.15 6.81
CA TYR A 20 25.07 9.75 6.50
C TYR A 20 25.93 10.97 6.11
N HIS A 21 25.50 11.77 5.13
CA HIS A 21 26.30 12.89 4.60
C HIS A 21 25.55 14.25 4.59
N GLY A 22 24.35 14.30 5.18
CA GLY A 22 23.60 15.55 5.32
C GLY A 22 22.88 16.03 4.05
N TRP A 23 22.83 15.22 2.98
CA TRP A 23 22.00 15.53 1.81
C TRP A 23 20.54 15.65 2.25
N ALA A 24 19.91 16.79 1.95
CA ALA A 24 18.55 17.08 2.35
C ALA A 24 17.63 17.17 1.13
N TYR A 25 16.46 16.58 1.28
CA TYR A 25 15.41 16.51 0.29
C TYR A 25 14.20 17.31 0.78
N ASP A 26 13.50 17.97 -0.12
CA ASP A 26 12.20 18.55 0.20
C ASP A 26 11.12 17.45 0.32
N ILE A 27 9.87 17.84 0.57
CA ILE A 27 8.75 16.90 0.69
C ILE A 27 8.32 16.29 -0.65
N ALA A 28 8.78 16.83 -1.78
CA ALA A 28 8.57 16.26 -3.12
C ALA A 28 9.69 15.26 -3.50
N GLY A 29 10.69 15.08 -2.64
CA GLY A 29 11.84 14.21 -2.88
C GLY A 29 12.93 14.84 -3.73
N THR A 30 12.86 16.14 -4.04
CA THR A 30 13.92 16.85 -4.77
C THR A 30 15.13 17.02 -3.85
N LEU A 31 16.34 16.75 -4.35
CA LEU A 31 17.56 17.07 -3.62
C LEU A 31 17.75 18.60 -3.60
N VAL A 32 17.61 19.21 -2.43
CA VAL A 32 17.63 20.67 -2.29
C VAL A 32 18.86 21.19 -1.57
N ASN A 33 19.59 20.33 -0.86
CA ASN A 33 20.82 20.73 -0.17
C ASN A 33 21.84 19.60 -0.16
N VAL A 34 23.08 19.94 -0.49
CA VAL A 34 24.26 19.09 -0.41
C VAL A 34 25.30 19.78 0.47
N SER A 35 25.67 19.15 1.58
CA SER A 35 26.74 19.65 2.45
C SER A 35 28.04 19.83 1.66
N TYR A 36 28.67 21.00 1.79
CA TYR A 36 29.90 21.38 1.09
C TYR A 36 29.81 21.38 -0.45
N GLU A 37 28.61 21.62 -1.02
CA GLU A 37 28.44 21.70 -2.48
C GLU A 37 29.41 22.70 -3.12
N LYS A 38 29.56 23.88 -2.52
CA LYS A 38 30.45 24.94 -3.02
C LYS A 38 31.93 24.57 -2.96
N GLU A 39 32.35 23.93 -1.89
CA GLU A 39 33.76 23.64 -1.65
C GLU A 39 34.23 22.37 -2.39
N ALA A 40 33.32 21.46 -2.74
CA ALA A 40 33.68 20.13 -3.22
C ALA A 40 33.03 19.70 -4.54
N PHE A 41 31.96 20.37 -5.01
CA PHE A 41 31.18 19.92 -6.18
C PHE A 41 31.12 20.92 -7.34
N TYR A 42 31.61 22.14 -7.17
CA TYR A 42 31.73 23.10 -8.27
C TYR A 42 32.92 24.06 -8.12
N ASP A 43 33.32 24.74 -9.19
CA ASP A 43 34.45 25.70 -9.21
C ASP A 43 33.97 27.13 -8.94
N GLN A 44 33.12 27.66 -9.82
CA GLN A 44 32.63 29.05 -9.76
C GLN A 44 31.14 29.13 -9.37
N LYS A 45 30.33 28.18 -9.86
CA LYS A 45 28.87 28.15 -9.62
C LYS A 45 28.32 26.73 -9.69
N GLU A 46 27.19 26.49 -9.02
CA GLU A 46 26.46 25.21 -9.08
C GLU A 46 26.28 24.70 -10.52
N GLY A 47 26.51 23.40 -10.74
CA GLY A 47 26.39 22.75 -12.04
C GLY A 47 27.60 22.86 -12.95
N ASP A 48 28.56 23.76 -12.71
CA ASP A 48 29.66 24.01 -13.67
C ASP A 48 30.69 22.86 -13.78
N CYS A 49 30.75 21.98 -12.78
CA CYS A 49 31.61 20.79 -12.76
C CYS A 49 30.83 19.48 -13.02
N GLY A 50 29.63 19.56 -13.62
CA GLY A 50 28.84 18.38 -14.00
C GLY A 50 28.07 17.73 -12.85
N PHE A 51 27.96 18.40 -11.71
CA PHE A 51 27.07 18.01 -10.61
C PHE A 51 25.84 18.92 -10.57
N ASP A 52 24.67 18.40 -10.92
CA ASP A 52 23.38 19.06 -10.72
C ASP A 52 22.53 18.25 -9.74
N LYS A 53 22.05 18.88 -8.67
CA LYS A 53 21.18 18.25 -7.68
C LYS A 53 19.93 17.61 -8.33
N ALA A 54 19.43 18.19 -9.42
CA ALA A 54 18.25 17.70 -10.15
C ALA A 54 18.40 16.25 -10.64
N ASP A 55 19.62 15.80 -10.91
CA ASP A 55 19.91 14.45 -11.41
C ASP A 55 19.96 13.38 -10.31
N TRP A 56 19.98 13.77 -9.03
CA TRP A 56 20.25 12.88 -7.90
C TRP A 56 19.10 12.75 -6.90
N GLY A 57 17.87 12.98 -7.36
CA GLY A 57 16.64 12.62 -6.64
C GLY A 57 16.45 11.10 -6.53
N PRO A 58 15.75 10.60 -5.49
CA PRO A 58 15.32 9.21 -5.45
C PRO A 58 14.30 8.93 -6.57
N LEU A 59 14.25 7.69 -7.03
CA LEU A 59 13.29 7.23 -8.04
C LEU A 59 11.85 7.58 -7.61
N GLN A 60 11.08 8.13 -8.54
CA GLN A 60 9.68 8.52 -8.33
C GLN A 60 8.73 7.44 -8.87
N ALA A 61 7.60 7.24 -8.19
CA ALA A 61 6.49 6.41 -8.65
C ALA A 61 5.33 7.28 -9.13
N ARG A 62 4.54 6.78 -10.08
CA ARG A 62 3.20 7.31 -10.34
C ARG A 62 2.32 7.01 -9.15
N VAL A 63 1.48 7.97 -8.74
CA VAL A 63 0.56 7.83 -7.61
C VAL A 63 -0.85 8.15 -8.09
N GLU A 64 -1.78 7.25 -7.80
CA GLU A 64 -3.20 7.40 -8.12
C GLU A 64 -4.03 6.98 -6.91
N THR A 65 -5.20 7.60 -6.72
CA THR A 65 -6.08 7.29 -5.60
C THR A 65 -7.40 6.71 -6.07
N TYR A 66 -7.94 5.73 -5.33
CA TYR A 66 -9.29 5.22 -5.53
C TYR A 66 -10.06 5.26 -4.21
N LYS A 67 -11.01 6.19 -4.09
CA LYS A 67 -11.96 6.33 -2.96
C LYS A 67 -11.29 6.23 -1.57
N GLY A 68 -10.19 6.94 -1.39
CA GLY A 68 -9.41 7.00 -0.14
C GLY A 68 -8.19 6.08 -0.09
N LEU A 69 -8.13 5.04 -0.93
CA LEU A 69 -6.94 4.19 -1.05
C LEU A 69 -5.89 4.85 -1.94
N ILE A 70 -4.61 4.73 -1.57
CA ILE A 70 -3.45 5.26 -2.32
C ILE A 70 -2.71 4.08 -2.97
N PHE A 71 -2.55 4.13 -4.28
CA PHE A 71 -1.79 3.15 -5.07
C PHE A 71 -0.59 3.83 -5.73
N ALA A 72 0.48 3.07 -5.94
CA ALA A 72 1.68 3.54 -6.62
C ALA A 72 2.20 2.51 -7.63
N ASN A 73 2.74 2.98 -8.75
CA ASN A 73 3.34 2.15 -9.79
C ASN A 73 4.60 2.81 -10.36
N TRP A 74 5.68 2.04 -10.49
CA TRP A 74 6.96 2.52 -11.05
C TRP A 74 6.93 2.61 -12.58
N ASP A 75 6.11 1.79 -13.24
CA ASP A 75 6.11 1.69 -14.69
C ASP A 75 5.31 2.84 -15.34
N ALA A 76 6.02 3.68 -16.10
CA ALA A 76 5.45 4.80 -16.82
C ALA A 76 4.52 4.35 -17.97
N GLN A 77 4.68 3.12 -18.47
CA GLN A 77 3.89 2.57 -19.59
C GLN A 77 2.76 1.65 -19.13
N ALA A 78 2.66 1.36 -17.82
CA ALA A 78 1.54 0.62 -17.27
C ALA A 78 0.21 1.37 -17.46
N PRO A 79 -0.93 0.66 -17.56
CA PRO A 79 -2.25 1.30 -17.56
C PRO A 79 -2.47 2.19 -16.32
N ASP A 80 -3.38 3.15 -16.41
CA ASP A 80 -3.86 3.90 -15.25
C ASP A 80 -4.58 2.98 -14.24
N LEU A 81 -4.75 3.47 -13.02
CA LEU A 81 -5.32 2.68 -11.93
C LEU A 81 -6.72 2.16 -12.25
N LYS A 82 -7.58 2.97 -12.84
CA LYS A 82 -8.98 2.56 -13.11
C LYS A 82 -9.03 1.50 -14.20
N THR A 83 -8.20 1.65 -15.24
CA THR A 83 -8.04 0.60 -16.26
C THR A 83 -7.49 -0.69 -15.64
N TYR A 84 -6.50 -0.59 -14.74
CA TYR A 84 -5.93 -1.77 -14.06
C TYR A 84 -6.97 -2.51 -13.20
N LEU A 85 -7.83 -1.77 -12.48
CA LEU A 85 -8.89 -2.33 -11.64
C LEU A 85 -9.99 -3.04 -12.44
N SER A 86 -10.04 -2.83 -13.76
CA SER A 86 -10.98 -3.51 -14.65
C SER A 86 -12.43 -3.37 -14.15
N ASP A 87 -13.21 -4.45 -14.20
CA ASP A 87 -14.59 -4.54 -13.71
C ASP A 87 -14.70 -4.86 -12.20
N ALA A 88 -13.59 -4.77 -11.44
CA ALA A 88 -13.60 -5.03 -9.98
C ALA A 88 -14.05 -3.84 -9.14
N MET A 89 -14.08 -2.62 -9.71
CA MET A 89 -14.42 -1.39 -9.00
C MET A 89 -15.76 -1.46 -8.23
N PRO A 90 -16.87 -1.99 -8.79
CA PRO A 90 -18.13 -2.11 -8.05
C PRO A 90 -18.04 -2.97 -6.78
N TYR A 91 -17.17 -3.99 -6.77
CA TYR A 91 -16.95 -4.84 -5.59
C TYR A 91 -16.18 -4.08 -4.50
N MET A 92 -15.20 -3.25 -4.90
CA MET A 92 -14.49 -2.37 -3.96
C MET A 92 -15.44 -1.31 -3.36
N ASP A 93 -16.37 -0.81 -4.15
CA ASP A 93 -17.33 0.22 -3.77
C ASP A 93 -18.28 -0.22 -2.66
N THR A 94 -18.52 -1.53 -2.53
CA THR A 94 -19.31 -2.10 -1.42
C THR A 94 -18.79 -1.69 -0.04
N MET A 95 -17.48 -1.45 0.07
CA MET A 95 -16.80 -0.94 1.25
C MET A 95 -16.47 0.55 1.14
N LEU A 96 -15.93 0.98 0.00
CA LEU A 96 -15.27 2.28 -0.14
C LEU A 96 -16.22 3.44 -0.48
N ASP A 97 -17.41 3.17 -0.99
CA ASP A 97 -18.31 4.19 -1.54
C ASP A 97 -19.72 4.15 -0.95
N ARG A 98 -19.81 3.74 0.32
CA ARG A 98 -21.10 3.57 1.00
C ARG A 98 -21.78 4.90 1.34
N THR A 99 -21.03 6.00 1.33
CA THR A 99 -21.47 7.35 1.67
C THR A 99 -20.59 8.37 0.96
N GLU A 100 -21.19 9.50 0.62
CA GLU A 100 -20.55 10.72 0.14
C GLU A 100 -19.44 11.25 1.07
N ALA A 101 -19.47 10.89 2.36
CA ALA A 101 -18.43 11.25 3.31
C ALA A 101 -17.11 10.47 3.10
N GLY A 102 -17.13 9.39 2.31
CA GLY A 102 -16.00 8.51 2.09
C GLY A 102 -15.68 7.64 3.31
N THR A 103 -14.42 7.18 3.40
CA THR A 103 -13.93 6.33 4.49
C THR A 103 -12.76 6.99 5.23
N THR A 104 -12.62 6.65 6.51
CA THR A 104 -11.50 7.09 7.36
C THR A 104 -10.81 5.88 7.98
N VAL A 105 -9.49 5.94 8.13
CA VAL A 105 -8.71 4.89 8.78
C VAL A 105 -8.70 5.09 10.30
N VAL A 106 -8.94 4.01 11.06
CA VAL A 106 -8.67 4.01 12.51
C VAL A 106 -7.16 4.05 12.72
N GLY A 107 -6.68 4.96 13.56
CA GLY A 107 -5.25 5.13 13.80
C GLY A 107 -4.56 3.87 14.31
N GLY A 108 -3.36 3.61 13.80
CA GLY A 108 -2.52 2.46 14.17
C GLY A 108 -2.45 1.42 13.04
N MET A 109 -1.23 1.07 12.63
CA MET A 109 -0.98 0.01 11.65
C MET A 109 -0.35 -1.18 12.36
N GLN A 110 -1.09 -2.29 12.44
CA GLN A 110 -0.56 -3.54 12.96
C GLN A 110 0.40 -4.16 11.94
N LYS A 111 1.61 -4.53 12.38
CA LYS A 111 2.64 -5.14 11.54
C LYS A 111 3.13 -6.44 12.19
N TRP A 112 3.16 -7.54 11.44
CA TRP A 112 3.68 -8.84 11.88
C TRP A 112 4.28 -9.60 10.71
N ILE A 113 5.00 -10.69 10.99
CA ILE A 113 5.69 -11.50 9.99
C ILE A 113 5.09 -12.91 9.97
N ILE A 114 4.68 -13.38 8.79
CA ILE A 114 4.26 -14.76 8.55
C ILE A 114 5.26 -15.37 7.54
N PRO A 115 5.95 -16.47 7.86
CA PRO A 115 6.92 -17.10 6.96
C PRO A 115 6.24 -17.97 5.89
N CYS A 116 5.41 -17.35 5.05
CA CYS A 116 4.74 -18.00 3.93
C CYS A 116 4.91 -17.20 2.63
N ASN A 117 4.60 -17.83 1.49
CA ASN A 117 4.57 -17.09 0.23
C ASN A 117 3.39 -16.10 0.23
N TRP A 118 3.60 -14.88 -0.25
CA TRP A 118 2.55 -13.85 -0.33
C TRP A 118 1.32 -14.30 -1.13
N LYS A 119 1.52 -15.20 -2.11
CA LYS A 119 0.42 -15.72 -2.95
C LYS A 119 -0.65 -16.45 -2.15
N PHE A 120 -0.30 -17.10 -1.04
CA PHE A 120 -1.30 -17.81 -0.22
C PHE A 120 -2.33 -16.84 0.37
N ALA A 121 -1.87 -15.75 1.00
CA ALA A 121 -2.78 -14.74 1.54
C ALA A 121 -3.54 -14.00 0.43
N ALA A 122 -2.88 -13.67 -0.68
CA ALA A 122 -3.53 -13.01 -1.81
C ALA A 122 -4.63 -13.89 -2.44
N GLU A 123 -4.34 -15.16 -2.71
CA GLU A 123 -5.30 -16.13 -3.25
C GLU A 123 -6.47 -16.35 -2.28
N GLN A 124 -6.18 -16.51 -0.99
CA GLN A 124 -7.20 -16.78 0.02
C GLN A 124 -8.25 -15.66 0.09
N PHE A 125 -7.81 -14.40 0.08
CA PHE A 125 -8.72 -13.25 0.03
C PHE A 125 -9.37 -13.01 -1.34
N CYS A 126 -8.74 -13.48 -2.42
CA CYS A 126 -9.27 -13.35 -3.77
C CYS A 126 -10.41 -14.36 -4.04
N SER A 127 -10.27 -15.59 -3.54
CA SER A 127 -11.05 -16.72 -4.07
C SER A 127 -11.43 -17.83 -3.07
N ASP A 128 -10.97 -17.82 -1.82
CA ASP A 128 -11.10 -18.98 -0.93
C ASP A 128 -12.13 -18.73 0.18
N MET A 129 -13.41 -18.56 -0.14
CA MET A 129 -14.46 -18.67 0.90
C MET A 129 -14.58 -20.11 1.44
N TYR A 130 -14.05 -21.08 0.69
CA TYR A 130 -14.12 -22.50 1.00
C TYR A 130 -13.43 -22.85 2.32
N HIS A 131 -12.26 -22.28 2.62
CA HIS A 131 -11.57 -22.53 3.90
C HIS A 131 -12.40 -22.05 5.11
N ALA A 132 -13.21 -21.00 4.94
CA ALA A 132 -14.03 -20.40 5.99
C ALA A 132 -15.33 -21.19 6.22
N GLY A 133 -15.96 -21.66 5.15
CA GLY A 133 -17.15 -22.52 5.21
C GLY A 133 -16.88 -23.97 5.65
N THR A 134 -15.61 -24.33 5.89
CA THR A 134 -15.21 -25.68 6.28
C THR A 134 -14.64 -25.71 7.70
N MET A 135 -13.34 -25.92 7.87
CA MET A 135 -12.73 -26.23 9.18
C MET A 135 -11.91 -25.09 9.76
N SER A 136 -11.37 -24.20 8.93
CA SER A 136 -10.29 -23.29 9.34
C SER A 136 -10.69 -22.31 10.43
N HIS A 137 -11.96 -21.90 10.47
CA HIS A 137 -12.48 -20.89 11.40
C HIS A 137 -13.48 -21.44 12.41
N VAL A 138 -13.61 -22.76 12.56
CA VAL A 138 -14.61 -23.36 13.48
C VAL A 138 -14.47 -22.85 14.91
N SER A 139 -13.24 -22.75 15.42
CA SER A 139 -12.99 -22.20 16.76
C SER A 139 -13.19 -20.68 16.84
N GLY A 140 -12.92 -19.95 15.75
CA GLY A 140 -13.18 -18.52 15.65
C GLY A 140 -14.67 -18.19 15.69
N VAL A 141 -15.49 -18.97 15.00
CA VAL A 141 -16.96 -18.89 15.07
C VAL A 141 -17.43 -19.16 16.50
N LEU A 142 -16.97 -20.26 17.11
CA LEU A 142 -17.34 -20.61 18.48
C LEU A 142 -16.98 -19.49 19.48
N ALA A 143 -15.83 -18.84 19.32
CA ALA A 143 -15.39 -17.75 20.19
C ALA A 143 -16.30 -16.51 20.13
N GLY A 144 -17.08 -16.34 19.04
CA GLY A 144 -18.05 -15.26 18.88
C GLY A 144 -19.47 -15.60 19.34
N LEU A 145 -19.76 -16.86 19.68
CA LEU A 145 -21.08 -17.28 20.15
C LEU A 145 -21.31 -16.89 21.61
N PRO A 146 -22.56 -16.60 22.01
CA PRO A 146 -22.88 -16.43 23.42
C PRO A 146 -22.74 -17.78 24.16
N PRO A 147 -22.52 -17.76 25.49
CA PRO A 147 -22.18 -18.97 26.26
C PRO A 147 -23.20 -20.12 26.18
N GLU A 148 -24.47 -19.80 25.92
CA GLU A 148 -25.58 -20.75 25.79
C GLU A 148 -25.69 -21.41 24.40
N MET A 149 -24.86 -21.02 23.44
CA MET A 149 -24.87 -21.56 22.08
C MET A 149 -23.63 -22.39 21.78
N ASP A 150 -23.82 -23.45 20.99
CA ASP A 150 -22.74 -24.21 20.38
C ASP A 150 -22.86 -24.29 18.84
N LEU A 151 -21.87 -24.91 18.21
CA LEU A 151 -21.77 -24.99 16.75
C LEU A 151 -22.90 -25.80 16.09
N SER A 152 -23.57 -26.69 16.82
CA SER A 152 -24.71 -27.45 16.28
C SER A 152 -25.92 -26.56 16.00
N GLN A 153 -25.96 -25.36 16.59
CA GLN A 153 -27.02 -24.37 16.43
C GLN A 153 -26.69 -23.32 15.35
N VAL A 154 -25.51 -23.38 14.74
CA VAL A 154 -25.07 -22.44 13.70
C VAL A 154 -25.26 -23.08 12.32
N GLN A 155 -26.08 -22.45 11.48
CA GLN A 155 -26.16 -22.82 10.06
C GLN A 155 -25.27 -21.89 9.24
N LEU A 156 -24.26 -22.47 8.59
CA LEU A 156 -23.41 -21.73 7.66
C LEU A 156 -24.19 -21.42 6.37
N PRO A 157 -24.10 -20.20 5.83
CA PRO A 157 -24.67 -19.87 4.53
C PRO A 157 -24.09 -20.76 3.43
N THR A 158 -24.95 -21.35 2.60
CA THR A 158 -24.55 -22.22 1.47
C THR A 158 -24.81 -21.59 0.11
N THR A 159 -25.49 -20.45 0.08
CA THR A 159 -25.76 -19.68 -1.15
C THR A 159 -24.83 -18.48 -1.19
N GLY A 160 -24.06 -18.37 -2.27
CA GLY A 160 -23.13 -17.27 -2.50
C GLY A 160 -22.69 -17.24 -3.96
N ALA A 161 -21.95 -16.21 -4.34
CA ALA A 161 -21.37 -16.06 -5.67
C ALA A 161 -19.94 -15.52 -5.53
N GLN A 162 -19.11 -15.86 -6.50
CA GLN A 162 -17.74 -15.36 -6.60
C GLN A 162 -17.57 -14.64 -7.94
N PHE A 163 -16.82 -13.56 -7.90
CA PHE A 163 -16.44 -12.72 -9.01
C PHE A 163 -14.97 -12.94 -9.36
N ARG A 164 -14.70 -12.97 -10.66
CA ARG A 164 -13.36 -12.90 -11.24
C ARG A 164 -13.36 -11.77 -12.25
N ALA A 165 -12.43 -10.83 -12.10
CA ALA A 165 -12.31 -9.72 -13.03
C ALA A 165 -11.95 -10.18 -14.43
N ALA A 166 -12.44 -9.44 -15.43
CA ALA A 166 -12.15 -9.68 -16.84
C ALA A 166 -10.66 -9.59 -17.15
N TRP A 167 -9.91 -8.76 -16.41
CA TRP A 167 -8.47 -8.60 -16.53
C TRP A 167 -7.84 -8.30 -15.15
N GLY A 168 -6.53 -8.56 -15.01
CA GLY A 168 -5.74 -8.14 -13.84
C GLY A 168 -5.69 -9.14 -12.69
N GLY A 169 -6.49 -10.21 -12.73
CA GLY A 169 -6.45 -11.29 -11.74
C GLY A 169 -7.15 -10.98 -10.41
N HIS A 170 -8.00 -9.96 -10.38
CA HIS A 170 -8.79 -9.58 -9.20
C HIS A 170 -9.94 -10.56 -8.97
N GLY A 171 -10.34 -10.72 -7.72
CA GLY A 171 -11.48 -11.55 -7.34
C GLY A 171 -12.11 -11.09 -6.03
N SER A 172 -13.35 -11.51 -5.83
CA SER A 172 -14.14 -11.26 -4.63
C SER A 172 -15.17 -12.38 -4.50
N GLY A 173 -15.43 -12.89 -3.29
CA GLY A 173 -16.43 -13.93 -3.04
C GLY A 173 -16.63 -14.17 -1.55
#